data_AF-A0A6J7HI73-F1
#
_entry.id   AF-A0A6J7HI73-F1
#
_cell.length_a   1.000
_cell.length_b   1.000
_cell.length_c   1.000
_cell.angle_alpha   90.00
_cell.angle_beta   90.00
_cell.angle_gamma   90.00
#
_symmetry.space_group_name_H-M   'P 1'
#
loop_
_entity.id
_entity.type
_entity.pdbx_description
1 polymer ?
#
loop_
_entity_poly.entity_id
_entity_poly.type
_entity_poly.pdbx_seq_one_letter_code
_entity_poly.pdbx_strand_id
1 'polypeptide(L)'
;MPSPRRSILRLLAGVSLAGGLIFVGLNSVPTAAVESNAYCDAMVDPIISAQVDLSDLATSDVIVYRGRTVSVAPGTQWLDLAPNESFWTGYFAWMEWLGPIAVVDAPKAVEIFLDRATSVPDPGAAVGPGEIFRRGWEESAVTKRLRMSACLWRETADTRLLAPIAALANAAMDPERYYGLPRKRPHNHGLMSNMALYRVGRLMVRPEWQAFALARAQTDGARVFDNCGLTFEQSINYQRTNMNMWSNANRRFGVEIVPASTIALGASSLAALARPDGVLESIGDGTPGKLVVPSGKSL
;
A
#
# COMPACT_ATOMS: atom_id res chain seq x y z
N MET A 1 -41.89 -11.02 12.47
CA MET A 1 -42.13 -12.43 12.11
C MET A 1 -40.77 -13.09 11.91
N PRO A 2 -40.39 -14.08 12.73
CA PRO A 2 -39.04 -14.64 12.73
C PRO A 2 -38.86 -15.76 11.69
N SER A 3 -37.66 -15.79 11.12
CA SER A 3 -37.13 -16.76 10.15
C SER A 3 -36.91 -18.14 10.79
N PRO A 4 -37.16 -19.26 10.07
CA PRO A 4 -36.90 -20.60 10.59
C PRO A 4 -35.44 -21.00 10.37
N ARG A 5 -34.75 -21.29 11.48
CA ARG A 5 -33.46 -21.98 11.51
C ARG A 5 -33.63 -23.43 11.03
N ARG A 6 -32.88 -23.83 10.00
CA ARG A 6 -32.74 -25.24 9.59
C ARG A 6 -31.72 -25.94 10.48
N SER A 7 -32.19 -26.89 11.27
CA SER A 7 -31.39 -27.88 11.99
C SER A 7 -30.91 -28.96 11.01
N ILE A 8 -29.60 -29.22 10.96
CA ILE A 8 -29.04 -30.44 10.37
C ILE A 8 -28.37 -31.22 11.50
N LEU A 9 -29.06 -32.29 11.91
CA LEU A 9 -28.53 -33.38 12.73
C LEU A 9 -27.54 -34.17 11.87
N ARG A 10 -26.29 -34.33 12.30
CA ARG A 10 -25.39 -35.37 11.78
C ARG A 10 -25.16 -36.40 12.87
N LEU A 11 -25.73 -37.59 12.67
CA LEU A 11 -25.28 -38.83 13.30
C LEU A 11 -23.88 -39.15 12.78
N LEU A 12 -22.93 -39.41 13.68
CA LEU A 12 -21.77 -40.23 13.39
C LEU A 12 -21.69 -41.31 14.47
N ALA A 13 -22.01 -42.53 14.04
CA ALA A 13 -21.78 -43.75 14.79
C ALA A 13 -20.27 -44.02 14.84
N GLY A 14 -19.79 -44.36 16.03
CA GLY A 14 -18.41 -44.73 16.28
C GLY A 14 -18.06 -46.09 15.69
N VAL A 15 -16.85 -46.18 15.16
CA VAL A 15 -16.11 -47.43 15.03
C VAL A 15 -14.76 -47.20 15.70
N SER A 16 -14.58 -47.86 16.84
CA SER A 16 -13.30 -47.93 17.55
C SER A 16 -12.48 -49.06 16.96
N LEU A 17 -11.31 -48.74 16.39
CA LEU A 17 -10.29 -49.72 16.04
C LEU A 17 -8.98 -49.27 16.69
N ALA A 18 -8.61 -50.03 17.72
CA ALA A 18 -7.33 -49.95 18.40
C ALA A 18 -6.24 -50.54 17.52
N GLY A 19 -5.14 -49.81 17.33
CA GLY A 19 -3.97 -50.34 16.62
C GLY A 19 -2.80 -49.37 16.62
N GLY A 20 -1.74 -49.71 17.37
CA GLY A 20 -0.36 -49.37 17.05
C GLY A 20 0.09 -47.92 17.24
N LEU A 21 0.52 -47.58 18.46
CA LEU A 21 1.38 -46.42 18.73
C LEU A 21 2.75 -46.62 18.08
N ILE A 22 3.00 -45.96 16.95
CA ILE A 22 4.34 -45.61 16.48
C ILE A 22 4.46 -44.09 16.62
N PHE A 23 5.18 -43.64 17.66
CA PHE A 23 5.58 -42.25 17.84
C PHE A 23 6.65 -41.90 16.79
N VAL A 24 6.22 -41.55 15.57
CA VAL A 24 7.04 -40.74 14.67
C VAL A 24 6.90 -39.31 15.15
N GLY A 25 8.02 -38.68 15.49
CA GLY A 25 8.07 -37.28 15.91
C GLY A 25 7.41 -36.38 14.89
N LEU A 26 6.15 -36.01 15.16
CA LEU A 26 5.50 -34.87 14.55
C LEU A 26 6.28 -33.65 15.03
N ASN A 27 7.29 -33.25 14.26
CA ASN A 27 7.69 -31.86 14.23
C ASN A 27 6.41 -31.10 13.92
N SER A 28 5.84 -30.49 14.96
CA SER A 28 4.84 -29.46 14.80
C SER A 28 5.47 -28.42 13.89
N VAL A 29 5.14 -28.51 12.59
CA VAL A 29 5.32 -27.40 11.67
C VAL A 29 4.69 -26.23 12.41
N PRO A 30 5.45 -25.16 12.71
CA PRO A 30 4.86 -23.98 13.32
C PRO A 30 3.66 -23.66 12.45
N THR A 31 2.46 -23.77 13.02
CA THR A 31 1.29 -23.15 12.41
C THR A 31 1.70 -21.70 12.31
N ALA A 32 2.17 -21.31 11.11
CA ALA A 32 2.24 -19.93 10.70
C ALA A 32 0.83 -19.46 11.00
N ALA A 33 0.67 -18.77 12.14
CA ALA A 33 -0.57 -18.15 12.50
C ALA A 33 -1.00 -17.45 11.22
N VAL A 34 -2.26 -17.68 10.82
CA VAL A 34 -2.90 -16.96 9.73
C VAL A 34 -2.75 -15.50 10.11
N GLU A 35 -1.63 -14.88 9.71
CA GLU A 35 -1.49 -13.45 9.64
C GLU A 35 -2.68 -13.10 8.79
N SER A 36 -3.65 -12.44 9.43
CA SER A 36 -4.79 -11.86 8.76
C SER A 36 -4.32 -11.20 7.48
N ASN A 37 -5.21 -11.07 6.51
CA ASN A 37 -4.89 -10.58 5.19
C ASN A 37 -4.53 -9.08 5.17
N ALA A 38 -3.61 -8.63 6.03
CA ALA A 38 -3.06 -7.29 6.17
C ALA A 38 -2.41 -6.78 4.88
N TYR A 39 -2.29 -7.61 3.83
CA TYR A 39 -1.95 -7.14 2.49
C TYR A 39 -3.19 -6.55 1.81
N CYS A 40 -4.31 -7.27 1.75
CA CYS A 40 -5.55 -6.79 1.14
C CYS A 40 -6.37 -5.88 2.07
N ASP A 41 -6.43 -6.15 3.37
CA ASP A 41 -7.14 -5.32 4.36
C ASP A 41 -6.56 -3.90 4.41
N ALA A 42 -5.23 -3.78 4.22
CA ALA A 42 -4.56 -2.48 4.16
C ALA A 42 -4.74 -1.77 2.81
N MET A 43 -5.41 -2.40 1.84
CA MET A 43 -5.68 -1.88 0.49
C MET A 43 -7.12 -1.48 0.27
N VAL A 44 -8.05 -2.02 1.06
CA VAL A 44 -9.43 -1.53 1.11
C VAL A 44 -9.41 -0.19 1.85
N ASP A 45 -9.00 0.86 1.16
CA ASP A 45 -9.21 2.23 1.64
C ASP A 45 -10.73 2.46 1.65
N PRO A 46 -11.36 2.70 2.82
CA PRO A 46 -12.80 2.86 2.90
C PRO A 46 -13.33 4.01 2.05
N ILE A 47 -12.52 5.06 1.84
CA ILE A 47 -12.90 6.22 1.02
C ILE A 47 -12.93 5.81 -0.45
N ILE A 48 -11.92 5.09 -0.92
CA ILE A 48 -11.86 4.58 -2.30
C ILE A 48 -12.97 3.56 -2.52
N SER A 49 -13.20 2.68 -1.54
CA SER A 49 -14.19 1.60 -1.61
C SER A 49 -15.63 2.13 -1.58
N ALA A 50 -15.90 3.20 -0.83
CA ALA A 50 -17.21 3.84 -0.82
C ALA A 50 -17.54 4.56 -2.14
N GLN A 51 -16.57 4.71 -3.02
CA GLN A 51 -16.72 5.42 -4.30
C GLN A 51 -16.86 4.49 -5.50
N VAL A 52 -16.81 3.17 -5.30
CA VAL A 52 -16.97 2.18 -6.37
C VAL A 52 -18.26 1.40 -6.21
N ASP A 53 -19.09 1.41 -7.26
CA ASP A 53 -20.21 0.51 -7.44
C ASP A 53 -19.77 -0.65 -8.34
N LEU A 54 -19.99 -1.87 -7.84
CA LEU A 54 -19.59 -3.12 -8.49
C LEU A 54 -20.81 -3.96 -8.92
N SER A 55 -22.03 -3.41 -8.80
CA SER A 55 -23.29 -4.13 -9.07
C SER A 55 -23.34 -4.75 -10.47
N ASP A 56 -22.78 -4.06 -11.47
CA ASP A 56 -22.77 -4.48 -12.88
C ASP A 56 -21.49 -5.22 -13.30
N LEU A 57 -20.53 -5.43 -12.37
CA LEU A 57 -19.23 -6.02 -12.70
C LEU A 57 -19.38 -7.47 -13.18
N ALA A 58 -20.19 -8.26 -12.48
CA ALA A 58 -20.33 -9.69 -12.77
C ALA A 58 -21.10 -9.98 -14.08
N THR A 59 -21.91 -9.03 -14.55
CA THR A 59 -22.80 -9.22 -15.71
C THR A 59 -22.29 -8.55 -16.97
N SER A 60 -21.60 -7.42 -16.84
CA SER A 60 -21.25 -6.57 -17.98
C SER A 60 -19.82 -6.03 -17.96
N ASP A 61 -19.00 -6.44 -16.98
CA ASP A 61 -17.66 -5.91 -16.77
C ASP A 61 -17.65 -4.37 -16.68
N VAL A 62 -18.66 -3.82 -15.99
CA VAL A 62 -18.83 -2.39 -15.78
C VAL A 62 -18.77 -2.09 -14.29
N ILE A 63 -18.10 -1.00 -13.95
CA ILE A 63 -18.11 -0.40 -12.62
C ILE A 63 -18.62 1.04 -12.73
N VAL A 64 -19.16 1.58 -11.63
CA VAL A 64 -19.36 3.02 -11.49
C VAL A 64 -18.36 3.54 -10.45
N TYR A 65 -17.40 4.35 -10.89
CA TYR A 65 -16.41 4.94 -9.99
C TYR A 65 -16.61 6.45 -9.92
N ARG A 66 -16.96 6.95 -8.72
CA ARG A 66 -17.35 8.36 -8.48
C ARG A 66 -18.42 8.89 -9.45
N GLY A 67 -19.42 8.07 -9.73
CA GLY A 67 -20.54 8.43 -10.62
C GLY A 67 -20.24 8.29 -12.10
N ARG A 68 -19.05 7.82 -12.49
CA ARG A 68 -18.70 7.54 -13.88
C ARG A 68 -18.72 6.04 -14.18
N THR A 69 -19.47 5.67 -15.21
CA THR A 69 -19.50 4.31 -15.75
C THR A 69 -18.20 4.03 -16.52
N VAL A 70 -17.52 2.95 -16.15
CA VAL A 70 -16.26 2.51 -16.74
C VAL A 70 -16.39 1.03 -17.09
N SER A 71 -16.14 0.68 -18.35
CA SER A 71 -15.92 -0.72 -18.72
C SER A 71 -14.51 -1.13 -18.33
N VAL A 72 -14.41 -2.30 -17.71
CA VAL A 72 -13.17 -2.99 -17.32
C VAL A 72 -13.09 -4.36 -18.00
N ALA A 73 -13.80 -4.51 -19.12
CA ALA A 73 -13.76 -5.71 -19.94
C ALA A 73 -12.36 -5.90 -20.56
N PRO A 74 -11.98 -7.14 -20.90
CA PRO A 74 -10.72 -7.39 -21.62
C PRO A 74 -10.61 -6.52 -22.88
N GLY A 75 -9.45 -5.90 -23.10
CA GLY A 75 -9.20 -4.99 -24.23
C GLY A 75 -9.67 -3.55 -24.02
N THR A 76 -9.99 -3.17 -22.77
CA THR A 76 -10.35 -1.80 -22.43
C THR A 76 -9.26 -0.82 -22.86
N GLN A 77 -9.64 0.30 -23.50
CA GLN A 77 -8.71 1.38 -23.84
C GLN A 77 -8.41 2.24 -22.62
N TRP A 78 -7.56 1.72 -21.73
CA TRP A 78 -7.29 2.31 -20.41
C TRP A 78 -6.80 3.75 -20.43
N LEU A 79 -6.15 4.20 -21.51
CA LEU A 79 -5.68 5.58 -21.67
C LEU A 79 -6.81 6.55 -22.06
N ASP A 80 -7.85 6.05 -22.73
CA ASP A 80 -8.99 6.85 -23.18
C ASP A 80 -9.98 7.10 -22.04
N LEU A 81 -9.84 6.37 -20.94
CA LEU A 81 -10.72 6.49 -19.79
C LEU A 81 -10.63 7.86 -19.13
N ALA A 82 -9.53 8.61 -19.19
CA ALA A 82 -9.51 10.02 -18.75
C ALA A 82 -8.17 10.72 -19.06
N PRO A 83 -7.96 11.20 -20.28
CA PRO A 83 -6.64 11.73 -20.67
C PRO A 83 -6.21 13.00 -19.91
N ASN A 84 -7.14 13.75 -19.31
CA ASN A 84 -6.87 15.11 -18.79
C ASN A 84 -7.37 15.39 -17.36
N GLU A 85 -7.94 14.40 -16.66
CA GLU A 85 -8.41 14.59 -15.29
C GLU A 85 -7.41 14.02 -14.30
N SER A 86 -6.74 14.89 -13.54
CA SER A 86 -5.70 14.52 -12.57
C SER A 86 -6.16 13.46 -11.57
N PHE A 87 -7.45 13.47 -11.22
CA PHE A 87 -8.05 12.45 -10.37
C PHE A 87 -7.99 11.06 -11.01
N TRP A 88 -8.36 10.94 -12.28
CA TRP A 88 -8.40 9.63 -12.95
C TRP A 88 -7.02 9.14 -13.36
N THR A 89 -6.17 10.03 -13.86
CA THR A 89 -4.78 9.69 -14.17
C THR A 89 -4.00 9.28 -12.91
N GLY A 90 -4.43 9.76 -11.73
CA GLY A 90 -3.94 9.34 -10.42
C GLY A 90 -4.72 8.15 -9.83
N TYR A 91 -5.81 8.41 -9.12
CA TYR A 91 -6.53 7.45 -8.26
C TYR A 91 -7.03 6.21 -8.98
N PHE A 92 -7.56 6.37 -10.20
CA PHE A 92 -8.02 5.19 -10.95
C PHE A 92 -6.83 4.32 -11.39
N ALA A 93 -5.72 4.94 -11.78
CA ALA A 93 -4.48 4.24 -12.11
C ALA A 93 -3.78 3.60 -10.89
N TRP A 94 -4.14 3.96 -9.66
CA TRP A 94 -3.64 3.29 -8.45
C TRP A 94 -4.17 1.88 -8.30
N MET A 95 -5.35 1.61 -8.90
CA MET A 95 -6.04 0.31 -8.87
C MET A 95 -6.37 -0.22 -7.47
N GLU A 96 -6.32 0.63 -6.42
CA GLU A 96 -6.75 0.25 -5.06
C GLU A 96 -8.26 -0.03 -5.00
N TRP A 97 -9.04 0.48 -5.96
CA TRP A 97 -10.46 0.15 -6.14
C TRP A 97 -10.70 -1.33 -6.52
N LEU A 98 -9.65 -2.08 -6.88
CA LEU A 98 -9.74 -3.55 -7.01
C LEU A 98 -9.85 -4.25 -5.65
N GLY A 99 -9.51 -3.60 -4.53
CA GLY A 99 -9.52 -4.21 -3.20
C GLY A 99 -10.86 -4.91 -2.86
N PRO A 100 -12.00 -4.21 -2.97
CA PRO A 100 -13.31 -4.84 -2.76
C PRO A 100 -13.61 -6.01 -3.71
N ILE A 101 -13.18 -5.93 -4.98
CA ILE A 101 -13.33 -7.03 -5.94
C ILE A 101 -12.47 -8.22 -5.51
N ALA A 102 -11.22 -7.98 -5.10
CA ALA A 102 -10.31 -9.04 -4.68
C ALA A 102 -10.84 -9.84 -3.47
N VAL A 103 -11.61 -9.20 -2.58
CA VAL A 103 -12.24 -9.86 -1.43
C VAL A 103 -13.36 -10.83 -1.86
N VAL A 104 -14.10 -10.52 -2.93
CA VAL A 104 -15.28 -11.31 -3.36
C VAL A 104 -15.00 -12.22 -4.56
N ASP A 105 -14.09 -11.82 -5.43
CA ASP A 105 -13.71 -12.49 -6.68
C ASP A 105 -12.26 -12.11 -7.07
N ALA A 106 -11.29 -12.69 -6.34
CA ALA A 106 -9.87 -12.47 -6.60
C ALA A 106 -9.42 -12.81 -8.03
N PRO A 107 -9.87 -13.92 -8.66
CA PRO A 107 -9.57 -14.19 -10.07
C PRO A 107 -10.00 -13.07 -11.00
N LYS A 108 -11.22 -12.52 -10.83
CA LYS A 108 -11.67 -11.38 -11.65
C LYS A 108 -10.80 -10.13 -11.46
N ALA A 109 -10.42 -9.82 -10.23
CA ALA A 109 -9.52 -8.71 -9.95
C ALA A 109 -8.13 -8.89 -10.61
N VAL A 110 -7.62 -10.14 -10.66
CA VAL A 110 -6.39 -10.47 -11.39
C VAL A 110 -6.54 -10.22 -12.88
N GLU A 111 -7.63 -10.65 -13.52
CA GLU A 111 -7.85 -10.41 -14.96
C GLU A 111 -7.85 -8.92 -15.28
N ILE A 112 -8.57 -8.10 -14.50
CA ILE A 112 -8.61 -6.64 -14.70
C ILE A 112 -7.22 -6.03 -14.52
N PHE A 113 -6.46 -6.48 -13.51
CA PHE A 113 -5.10 -6.01 -13.27
C PHE A 113 -4.14 -6.34 -14.43
N LEU A 114 -4.22 -7.56 -14.95
CA LEU A 114 -3.38 -8.03 -16.06
C LEU A 114 -3.72 -7.35 -17.38
N ASP A 115 -5.02 -7.11 -17.65
CA ASP A 115 -5.47 -6.37 -18.82
C ASP A 115 -4.89 -4.95 -18.83
N ARG A 116 -4.93 -4.26 -17.68
CA ARG A 116 -4.31 -2.94 -17.52
C ARG A 116 -2.78 -2.96 -17.64
N ALA A 117 -2.12 -3.97 -17.07
CA ALA A 117 -0.67 -4.10 -17.13
C ALA A 117 -0.18 -4.30 -18.56
N THR A 118 -0.91 -5.10 -19.34
CA THR A 118 -0.62 -5.38 -20.76
C THR A 118 -0.90 -4.15 -21.64
N SER A 119 -2.04 -3.50 -21.43
CA SER A 119 -2.50 -2.40 -22.30
C SER A 119 -1.72 -1.11 -22.12
N VAL A 120 -1.15 -0.88 -20.94
CA VAL A 120 -0.41 0.36 -20.62
C VAL A 120 0.88 -0.02 -19.90
N PRO A 121 1.87 -0.56 -20.64
CA PRO A 121 3.15 -0.97 -20.09
C PRO A 121 3.95 0.24 -19.59
N ASP A 122 4.97 -0.03 -18.79
CA ASP A 122 5.90 0.99 -18.32
C ASP A 122 6.55 1.71 -19.51
N PRO A 123 6.39 3.04 -19.68
CA PRO A 123 7.02 3.76 -20.77
C PRO A 123 8.55 3.97 -20.57
N GLY A 124 9.10 3.55 -19.43
CA GLY A 124 10.49 3.77 -19.05
C GLY A 124 10.78 5.18 -18.56
N ALA A 125 12.00 5.42 -18.09
CA ALA A 125 12.43 6.72 -17.56
C ALA A 125 12.72 7.76 -18.66
N ALA A 126 12.87 7.32 -19.91
CA ALA A 126 13.26 8.17 -21.03
C ALA A 126 12.13 9.10 -21.51
N VAL A 127 10.87 8.79 -21.18
CA VAL A 127 9.74 9.67 -21.49
C VAL A 127 9.64 10.78 -20.43
N GLY A 128 9.10 11.94 -20.83
CA GLY A 128 8.94 13.06 -19.91
C GLY A 128 7.93 12.79 -18.77
N PRO A 129 8.00 13.52 -17.64
CA PRO A 129 7.12 13.32 -16.48
C PRO A 129 5.62 13.36 -16.80
N GLY A 130 5.20 14.19 -17.76
CA GLY A 130 3.80 14.26 -18.21
C GLY A 130 3.32 12.97 -18.88
N GLU A 131 4.20 12.28 -19.62
CA GLU A 131 3.89 10.99 -20.22
C GLU A 131 3.78 9.89 -19.15
N ILE A 132 4.71 9.88 -18.20
CA ILE A 132 4.70 8.98 -17.04
C ILE A 132 3.39 9.15 -16.27
N PHE A 133 3.01 10.40 -15.98
CA PHE A 133 1.77 10.75 -15.31
C PHE A 133 0.54 10.28 -16.07
N ARG A 134 0.43 10.64 -17.36
CA ARG A 134 -0.72 10.27 -18.20
C ARG A 134 -0.93 8.76 -18.28
N ARG A 135 0.15 7.98 -18.29
CA ARG A 135 0.09 6.52 -18.27
C ARG A 135 -0.05 5.91 -16.88
N GLY A 136 -0.16 6.72 -15.82
CA GLY A 136 -0.31 6.27 -14.45
C GLY A 136 0.93 5.55 -13.89
N TRP A 137 2.12 5.88 -14.38
CA TRP A 137 3.41 5.29 -13.95
C TRP A 137 4.20 6.21 -13.02
N GLU A 138 3.57 7.25 -12.49
CA GLU A 138 4.14 8.07 -11.42
C GLU A 138 4.34 7.25 -10.13
N GLU A 139 5.20 7.75 -9.23
CA GLU A 139 5.59 7.03 -8.02
C GLU A 139 4.38 6.57 -7.19
N SER A 140 3.41 7.44 -6.92
CA SER A 140 2.23 7.09 -6.12
C SER A 140 1.47 5.91 -6.74
N ALA A 141 1.23 5.95 -8.05
CA ALA A 141 0.51 4.91 -8.77
C ALA A 141 1.30 3.60 -8.83
N VAL A 142 2.62 3.66 -9.01
CA VAL A 142 3.50 2.48 -8.95
C VAL A 142 3.47 1.88 -7.56
N THR A 143 3.63 2.68 -6.51
CA THR A 143 3.63 2.24 -5.11
C THR A 143 2.30 1.59 -4.73
N LYS A 144 1.16 2.17 -5.15
CA LYS A 144 -0.17 1.59 -4.88
C LYS A 144 -0.41 0.30 -5.67
N ARG A 145 -0.11 0.27 -6.97
CA ARG A 145 -0.23 -0.96 -7.78
C ARG A 145 0.70 -2.08 -7.31
N LEU A 146 1.90 -1.75 -6.82
CA LEU A 146 2.82 -2.72 -6.26
C LEU A 146 2.23 -3.39 -5.00
N ARG A 147 1.59 -2.60 -4.12
CA ARG A 147 0.87 -3.15 -2.97
C ARG A 147 -0.36 -3.97 -3.41
N MET A 148 -1.11 -3.50 -4.40
CA MET A 148 -2.30 -4.18 -4.88
C MET A 148 -1.97 -5.54 -5.52
N SER A 149 -0.97 -5.58 -6.41
CA SER A 149 -0.49 -6.84 -7.01
C SER A 149 0.04 -7.84 -5.99
N ALA A 150 0.68 -7.38 -4.92
CA ALA A 150 1.09 -8.25 -3.81
C ALA A 150 -0.10 -8.83 -3.03
N CYS A 151 -1.18 -8.05 -2.84
CA CYS A 151 -2.44 -8.57 -2.32
C CYS A 151 -3.02 -9.64 -3.26
N LEU A 152 -3.19 -9.33 -4.54
CA LEU A 152 -3.73 -10.27 -5.53
C LEU A 152 -2.92 -11.57 -5.61
N TRP A 153 -1.58 -11.48 -5.58
CA TRP A 153 -0.70 -12.64 -5.53
C TRP A 153 -0.91 -13.47 -4.27
N ARG A 154 -1.07 -12.85 -3.10
CA ARG A 154 -1.28 -13.58 -1.85
C ARG A 154 -2.62 -14.31 -1.83
N GLU A 155 -3.66 -13.73 -2.45
CA GLU A 155 -4.98 -14.36 -2.54
C GLU A 155 -5.06 -15.49 -3.55
N THR A 156 -4.34 -15.38 -4.66
CA THR A 156 -4.53 -16.26 -5.82
C THR A 156 -3.35 -17.16 -6.13
N ALA A 157 -2.14 -16.79 -5.70
CA ALA A 157 -0.87 -17.34 -6.16
C ALA A 157 -0.73 -17.38 -7.70
N ASP A 158 -1.42 -16.47 -8.42
CA ASP A 158 -1.44 -16.47 -9.88
C ASP A 158 -0.10 -16.03 -10.47
N THR A 159 0.63 -16.99 -11.07
CA THR A 159 1.96 -16.78 -11.65
C THR A 159 2.02 -15.71 -12.74
N ARG A 160 0.89 -15.37 -13.36
CA ARG A 160 0.83 -14.30 -14.36
C ARG A 160 1.13 -12.93 -13.75
N LEU A 161 0.94 -12.75 -12.43
CA LEU A 161 1.25 -11.51 -11.73
C LEU A 161 2.75 -11.25 -11.55
N LEU A 162 3.61 -12.27 -11.65
CA LEU A 162 5.04 -12.15 -11.36
C LEU A 162 5.74 -11.12 -12.25
N ALA A 163 5.43 -11.10 -13.56
CA ALA A 163 6.02 -10.15 -14.49
C ALA A 163 5.57 -8.69 -14.22
N PRO A 164 4.26 -8.39 -14.08
CA PRO A 164 3.80 -7.06 -13.64
C PRO A 164 4.38 -6.61 -12.30
N ILE A 165 4.49 -7.49 -11.30
CA ILE A 165 5.11 -7.18 -10.01
C ILE A 165 6.58 -6.77 -10.19
N ALA A 166 7.34 -7.52 -10.99
CA ALA A 166 8.73 -7.19 -11.28
C ALA A 166 8.85 -5.84 -12.02
N ALA A 167 7.97 -5.56 -12.97
CA ALA A 167 7.95 -4.26 -13.67
C ALA A 167 7.66 -3.10 -12.70
N LEU A 168 6.70 -3.25 -11.80
CA LEU A 168 6.39 -2.26 -10.76
C LEU A 168 7.54 -2.09 -9.75
N ALA A 169 8.20 -3.17 -9.36
CA ALA A 169 9.38 -3.11 -8.49
C ALA A 169 10.53 -2.35 -9.17
N ASN A 170 10.80 -2.62 -10.45
CA ASN A 170 11.79 -1.88 -11.23
C ASN A 170 11.46 -0.39 -11.33
N ALA A 171 10.19 -0.05 -11.62
CA ALA A 171 9.71 1.33 -11.63
C ALA A 171 9.84 2.01 -10.26
N ALA A 172 9.62 1.28 -9.15
CA ALA A 172 9.78 1.82 -7.80
C ALA A 172 11.26 2.06 -7.43
N MET A 173 12.20 1.36 -8.07
CA MET A 173 13.64 1.56 -7.91
C MET A 173 14.21 2.67 -8.79
N ASP A 174 13.46 3.14 -9.79
CA ASP A 174 13.88 4.19 -10.73
C ASP A 174 14.10 5.54 -10.01
N PRO A 175 15.35 6.07 -9.99
CA PRO A 175 15.66 7.33 -9.32
C PRO A 175 14.98 8.55 -9.97
N GLU A 176 14.58 8.49 -11.23
CA GLU A 176 13.89 9.60 -11.91
C GLU A 176 12.43 9.73 -11.46
N ARG A 177 11.83 8.63 -10.98
CA ARG A 177 10.45 8.61 -10.46
C ARG A 177 10.41 8.84 -8.96
N TYR A 178 11.42 8.33 -8.26
CA TYR A 178 11.46 8.30 -6.80
C TYR A 178 11.34 9.69 -6.15
N TYR A 179 10.62 9.74 -5.01
CA TYR A 179 10.45 10.93 -4.18
C TYR A 179 11.45 10.94 -3.02
N GLY A 180 12.72 11.14 -3.37
CA GLY A 180 13.83 11.26 -2.43
C GLY A 180 15.17 11.41 -3.15
N LEU A 181 16.26 11.18 -2.44
CA LEU A 181 17.60 11.42 -2.96
C LEU A 181 17.95 10.45 -4.10
N PRO A 182 18.79 10.86 -5.07
CA PRO A 182 19.49 12.16 -5.15
C PRO A 182 18.70 13.26 -5.87
N ARG A 183 17.59 12.95 -6.55
CA ARG A 183 16.90 13.89 -7.45
C ARG A 183 15.95 14.84 -6.74
N LYS A 184 15.38 14.41 -5.61
CA LYS A 184 14.39 15.16 -4.84
C LYS A 184 14.79 15.15 -3.36
N ARG A 185 14.17 16.04 -2.57
CA ARG A 185 14.30 16.00 -1.12
C ARG A 185 13.51 14.80 -0.56
N PRO A 186 13.97 14.13 0.52
CA PRO A 186 13.27 13.01 1.12
C PRO A 186 11.84 13.34 1.52
N HIS A 187 10.84 12.71 0.90
CA HIS A 187 9.41 12.97 1.09
C HIS A 187 8.71 11.72 1.64
N ASN A 188 7.57 11.88 2.34
CA ASN A 188 6.80 10.75 2.87
C ASN A 188 6.43 9.71 1.79
N HIS A 189 6.15 10.14 0.56
CA HIS A 189 5.90 9.26 -0.59
C HIS A 189 7.08 8.32 -0.89
N GLY A 190 8.33 8.83 -0.87
CA GLY A 190 9.52 8.00 -1.07
C GLY A 190 9.63 6.90 -0.02
N LEU A 191 9.37 7.23 1.24
CA LEU A 191 9.30 6.23 2.30
C LEU A 191 8.18 5.20 2.07
N MET A 192 7.00 5.61 1.62
CA MET A 192 5.91 4.68 1.27
C MET A 192 6.33 3.72 0.17
N SER A 193 7.02 4.21 -0.87
CA SER A 193 7.57 3.40 -1.94
C SER A 193 8.57 2.38 -1.41
N ASN A 194 9.52 2.79 -0.55
CA ASN A 194 10.48 1.86 0.07
C ASN A 194 9.80 0.81 0.95
N MET A 195 8.83 1.21 1.77
CA MET A 195 8.09 0.25 2.60
C MET A 195 7.31 -0.76 1.75
N ALA A 196 6.70 -0.32 0.65
CA ALA A 196 6.03 -1.20 -0.29
C ALA A 196 7.03 -2.17 -0.95
N LEU A 197 8.12 -1.66 -1.52
CA LEU A 197 9.14 -2.46 -2.18
C LEU A 197 9.79 -3.47 -1.23
N TYR A 198 10.13 -3.08 0.00
CA TYR A 198 10.66 -3.97 1.02
C TYR A 198 9.69 -5.09 1.37
N ARG A 199 8.42 -4.74 1.62
CA ARG A 199 7.37 -5.70 1.97
C ARG A 199 7.07 -6.67 0.83
N VAL A 200 7.04 -6.21 -0.42
CA VAL A 200 6.85 -7.07 -1.59
C VAL A 200 8.10 -7.91 -1.85
N GLY A 201 9.30 -7.37 -1.64
CA GLY A 201 10.54 -8.12 -1.70
C GLY A 201 10.59 -9.28 -0.71
N ARG A 202 10.03 -9.12 0.50
CA ARG A 202 9.84 -10.24 1.43
C ARG A 202 8.87 -11.29 0.91
N LEU A 203 7.70 -10.86 0.43
CA LEU A 203 6.66 -11.76 -0.09
C LEU A 203 7.14 -12.58 -1.29
N MET A 204 7.91 -11.97 -2.17
CA MET A 204 8.41 -12.58 -3.41
C MET A 204 9.78 -13.26 -3.25
N VAL A 205 10.33 -13.28 -2.03
CA VAL A 205 11.67 -13.83 -1.74
C VAL A 205 12.76 -13.18 -2.61
N ARG A 206 12.70 -11.85 -2.73
CA ARG A 206 13.64 -10.99 -3.48
C ARG A 206 14.49 -10.17 -2.50
N PRO A 207 15.59 -10.73 -1.96
CA PRO A 207 16.43 -10.04 -0.99
C PRO A 207 17.07 -8.76 -1.53
N GLU A 208 17.29 -8.67 -2.84
CA GLU A 208 17.83 -7.48 -3.50
C GLU A 208 16.86 -6.30 -3.46
N TRP A 209 15.54 -6.53 -3.57
CA TRP A 209 14.53 -5.48 -3.43
C TRP A 209 14.47 -4.96 -1.99
N GLN A 210 14.59 -5.87 -1.02
CA GLN A 210 14.65 -5.51 0.40
C GLN A 210 15.88 -4.68 0.71
N ALA A 211 17.06 -5.14 0.28
CA ALA A 211 18.32 -4.44 0.48
C ALA A 211 18.31 -3.04 -0.14
N PHE A 212 17.82 -2.93 -1.38
CA PHE A 212 17.70 -1.64 -2.08
C PHE A 212 16.77 -0.68 -1.34
N ALA A 213 15.56 -1.12 -0.99
CA ALA A 213 14.58 -0.30 -0.30
C ALA A 213 15.09 0.19 1.06
N LEU A 214 15.77 -0.68 1.82
CA LEU A 214 16.36 -0.34 3.11
C LEU A 214 17.49 0.68 2.96
N ALA A 215 18.45 0.43 2.06
CA ALA A 215 19.58 1.32 1.85
C ALA A 215 19.13 2.72 1.41
N ARG A 216 18.11 2.79 0.53
CA ARG A 216 17.52 4.05 0.09
C ARG A 216 16.77 4.76 1.23
N ALA A 217 16.00 4.02 2.04
CA ALA A 217 15.33 4.58 3.22
C ALA A 217 16.32 5.11 4.27
N GLN A 218 17.46 4.45 4.49
CA GLN A 218 18.52 4.96 5.38
C GLN A 218 19.14 6.25 4.84
N THR A 219 19.39 6.31 3.53
CA THR A 219 19.94 7.50 2.87
C THR A 219 19.01 8.71 3.03
N ASP A 220 17.72 8.51 2.80
CA ASP A 220 16.71 9.54 2.94
C ASP A 220 16.43 9.91 4.41
N GLY A 221 16.40 8.92 5.31
CA GLY A 221 16.16 9.10 6.73
C GLY A 221 17.18 10.03 7.41
N ALA A 222 18.42 10.02 6.92
CA ALA A 222 19.46 10.94 7.38
C ALA A 222 19.21 12.41 7.02
N ARG A 223 18.26 12.71 6.11
CA ARG A 223 18.01 14.05 5.58
C ARG A 223 16.53 14.46 5.54
N VAL A 224 15.64 13.66 6.12
CA VAL A 224 14.20 13.96 6.10
C VAL A 224 13.79 15.03 7.12
N PHE A 225 14.53 15.14 8.22
CA PHE A 225 14.44 16.24 9.16
C PHE A 225 15.72 17.08 9.08
N ASP A 226 15.58 18.40 9.17
CA ASP A 226 16.73 19.29 9.31
C ASP A 226 17.29 19.29 10.74
N ASN A 227 18.33 20.10 10.97
CA ASN A 227 18.98 20.21 12.27
C ASN A 227 18.08 20.80 13.38
N CYS A 228 16.94 21.37 13.04
CA CYS A 228 15.95 21.86 14.00
C CYS A 228 14.73 20.93 14.11
N GLY A 229 14.76 19.75 13.49
CA GLY A 229 13.70 18.74 13.56
C GLY A 229 12.52 18.97 12.61
N LEU A 230 12.59 19.96 11.72
CA LEU A 230 11.52 20.24 10.77
C LEU A 230 11.70 19.45 9.47
N THR A 231 10.60 19.00 8.88
CA THR A 231 10.61 18.47 7.52
C THR A 231 10.66 19.59 6.49
N PHE A 232 11.21 19.28 5.32
CA PHE A 232 11.27 20.24 4.22
C PHE A 232 9.90 20.58 3.61
N GLU A 233 8.86 19.77 3.89
CA GLU A 233 7.50 19.93 3.35
C GLU A 233 6.75 21.12 3.97
N GLN A 234 7.25 21.68 5.08
CA GLN A 234 6.76 22.91 5.72
C GLN A 234 5.24 22.96 5.95
N SER A 235 4.63 21.80 6.22
CA SER A 235 3.22 21.65 6.58
C SER A 235 3.10 20.95 7.92
N ILE A 236 2.17 21.40 8.76
CA ILE A 236 1.99 20.83 10.08
C ILE A 236 1.50 19.37 10.04
N ASN A 237 0.65 19.07 9.04
CA ASN A 237 0.15 17.72 8.82
C ASN A 237 1.28 16.81 8.33
N TYR A 238 2.14 17.31 7.44
CA TYR A 238 3.28 16.55 6.95
C TYR A 238 4.39 16.39 7.99
N GLN A 239 4.63 17.37 8.86
CA GLN A 239 5.55 17.22 10.00
C GLN A 239 5.11 16.03 10.88
N ARG A 240 3.85 16.05 11.33
CA ARG A 240 3.27 14.97 12.14
C ARG A 240 3.29 13.63 11.41
N THR A 241 2.89 13.61 10.14
CA THR A 241 2.81 12.40 9.32
C THR A 241 4.19 11.78 9.14
N ASN A 242 5.21 12.58 8.79
CA ASN A 242 6.58 12.10 8.66
C ASN A 242 7.11 11.54 9.97
N MET A 243 6.97 12.24 11.10
CA MET A 243 7.43 11.71 12.39
C MET A 243 6.85 10.31 12.69
N ASN A 244 5.54 10.15 12.48
CA ASN A 244 4.86 8.88 12.68
C ASN A 244 5.35 7.80 11.73
N MET A 245 5.48 8.13 10.45
CA MET A 245 5.87 7.19 9.41
C MET A 245 7.32 6.74 9.57
N TRP A 246 8.27 7.67 9.77
CA TRP A 246 9.69 7.36 9.95
C TRP A 246 9.95 6.58 11.24
N SER A 247 9.26 6.91 12.34
CA SER A 247 9.31 6.11 13.57
C SER A 247 8.76 4.69 13.36
N ASN A 248 7.66 4.54 12.62
CA ASN A 248 7.09 3.24 12.29
C ASN A 248 8.00 2.44 11.35
N ALA A 249 8.67 3.11 10.42
CA ALA A 249 9.58 2.50 9.48
C ALA A 249 10.75 1.80 10.19
N ASN A 250 11.34 2.38 11.24
CA ASN A 250 12.34 1.68 12.05
C ASN A 250 11.86 0.29 12.50
N ARG A 251 10.61 0.18 12.97
CA ARG A 251 10.01 -1.10 13.37
C ARG A 251 9.77 -2.03 12.20
N ARG A 252 9.31 -1.52 11.05
CA ARG A 252 9.00 -2.32 9.87
C ARG A 252 10.23 -2.89 9.17
N PHE A 253 11.32 -2.13 9.15
CA PHE A 253 12.61 -2.57 8.62
C PHE A 253 13.40 -3.40 9.64
N GLY A 254 13.07 -3.30 10.93
CA GLY A 254 13.79 -3.99 12.00
C GLY A 254 15.16 -3.39 12.30
N VAL A 255 15.44 -2.17 11.81
CA VAL A 255 16.69 -1.44 12.01
C VAL A 255 16.39 0.04 12.17
N GLU A 256 17.28 0.76 12.85
CA GLU A 256 17.18 2.22 12.97
C GLU A 256 17.58 2.86 11.62
N ILE A 257 16.59 3.40 10.90
CA ILE A 257 16.79 4.19 9.68
C ILE A 257 16.80 5.70 9.97
N VAL A 258 16.11 6.12 11.03
CA VAL A 258 16.15 7.47 11.59
C VAL A 258 16.42 7.37 13.09
N PRO A 259 17.46 8.06 13.61
CA PRO A 259 17.76 8.03 15.03
C PRO A 259 16.58 8.42 15.90
N ALA A 260 16.38 7.72 17.03
CA ALA A 260 15.34 8.08 17.99
C ALA A 260 15.45 9.54 18.47
N SER A 261 16.67 10.08 18.59
CA SER A 261 16.92 11.48 18.92
C SER A 261 16.41 12.45 17.86
N THR A 262 16.53 12.11 16.57
CA THR A 262 15.98 12.92 15.47
C THR A 262 14.44 12.93 15.49
N ILE A 263 13.80 11.78 15.76
CA ILE A 263 12.34 11.71 15.93
C ILE A 263 11.88 12.54 17.15
N ALA A 264 12.62 12.46 18.26
CA ALA A 264 12.33 13.25 19.46
C ALA A 264 12.47 14.76 19.19
N LEU A 265 13.51 15.17 18.48
CA LEU A 265 13.69 16.56 18.05
C LEU A 265 12.51 17.02 17.20
N GLY A 266 12.10 16.24 16.18
CA GLY A 266 10.94 16.59 15.37
C GLY A 266 9.63 16.70 16.16
N ALA A 267 9.48 15.90 17.23
CA ALA A 267 8.36 16.04 18.16
C ALA A 267 8.39 17.34 18.95
N SER A 268 9.57 17.73 19.44
CA SER A 268 9.77 19.02 20.09
C SER A 268 9.46 20.17 19.14
N SER A 269 9.88 20.10 17.88
CA SER A 269 9.59 21.11 16.86
C SER A 269 8.09 21.19 16.57
N LEU A 270 7.40 20.05 16.45
CA LEU A 270 5.95 20.01 16.29
C LEU A 270 5.22 20.64 17.50
N ALA A 271 5.68 20.38 18.72
CA ALA A 271 5.13 20.99 19.93
C ALA A 271 5.36 22.51 19.98
N ALA A 272 6.50 23.00 19.50
CA ALA A 272 6.79 24.43 19.40
C ALA A 272 5.90 25.17 18.37
N LEU A 273 5.32 24.44 17.42
CA LEU A 273 4.34 24.97 16.46
C LEU A 273 2.91 24.96 17.01
N ALA A 274 2.68 24.37 18.19
CA ALA A 274 1.38 24.37 18.84
C ALA A 274 1.17 25.65 19.66
N ARG A 275 -0.06 26.14 19.64
CA ARG A 275 -0.52 27.16 20.59
C ARG A 275 -0.47 26.63 22.03
N PRO A 276 -0.50 27.52 23.04
CA PRO A 276 -0.59 27.12 24.45
C PRO A 276 -1.80 26.23 24.79
N ASP A 277 -2.89 26.30 24.02
CA ASP A 277 -4.08 25.44 24.17
C ASP A 277 -3.95 24.08 23.43
N GLY A 278 -2.76 23.78 22.89
CA GLY A 278 -2.46 22.55 22.17
C GLY A 278 -3.01 22.50 20.75
N VAL A 279 -3.53 23.61 20.21
CA VAL A 279 -4.01 23.69 18.83
C VAL A 279 -2.82 23.85 17.87
N LEU A 280 -2.77 23.00 16.85
CA LEU A 280 -1.92 23.17 15.69
C LEU A 280 -2.65 24.01 14.64
N GLU A 281 -2.02 25.11 14.25
CA GLU A 281 -2.56 26.04 13.25
C GLU A 281 -2.40 25.51 11.82
N SER A 282 -3.17 26.08 10.91
CA SER A 282 -3.14 25.73 9.48
C SER A 282 -1.88 26.31 8.81
N ILE A 283 -0.77 25.57 8.85
CA ILE A 283 0.50 25.93 8.19
C ILE A 283 0.72 25.00 6.98
N GLY A 284 0.97 25.59 5.80
CA GLY A 284 1.13 24.87 4.53
C GLY A 284 -0.16 24.15 4.11
N ASP A 285 -0.03 22.93 3.57
CA ASP A 285 -1.16 22.01 3.31
C ASP A 285 -1.68 21.33 4.60
N GLY A 286 -1.61 22.06 5.71
CA GLY A 286 -2.09 21.67 7.02
C GLY A 286 -3.56 21.99 7.20
N THR A 287 -4.22 21.26 8.09
CA THR A 287 -5.53 21.60 8.62
C THR A 287 -5.44 21.75 10.14
N PRO A 288 -6.29 22.58 10.76
CA PRO A 288 -6.29 22.72 12.20
C PRO A 288 -6.48 21.37 12.90
N GLY A 289 -5.71 21.13 13.95
CA GLY A 289 -5.78 19.87 14.70
C GLY A 289 -5.31 20.03 16.13
N LYS A 290 -5.57 19.02 16.97
CA LYS A 290 -4.98 18.97 18.32
C LYS A 290 -3.60 18.34 18.26
N LEU A 291 -2.65 18.86 19.02
CA LEU A 291 -1.36 18.22 19.24
C LEU A 291 -1.61 16.84 19.86
N VAL A 292 -1.26 15.79 19.12
CA VAL A 292 -1.24 14.41 19.59
C VAL A 292 0.19 13.94 19.39
N VAL A 293 0.97 13.98 20.46
CA VAL A 293 2.31 13.41 20.46
C VAL A 293 2.14 11.89 20.50
N PRO A 294 2.81 11.11 19.63
CA PRO A 294 2.72 9.66 19.67
C PRO A 294 3.12 9.15 21.05
N SER A 295 2.22 8.39 21.68
CA SER A 295 2.39 7.83 23.03
C SER A 295 3.80 7.26 23.22
N GLY A 296 4.58 7.83 24.14
CA GLY A 296 4.41 7.38 25.52
C GLY A 296 4.86 8.36 26.59
N LYS A 297 4.47 9.64 26.49
CA LYS A 297 4.21 10.56 27.61
C LYS A 297 3.68 11.88 27.04
N SER A 298 2.52 12.34 27.52
CA SER A 298 2.22 13.78 27.48
C SER A 298 3.31 14.50 28.27
N LEU A 299 3.58 15.76 27.95
CA LEU A 299 4.38 16.62 28.82
C LEU A 299 3.87 16.56 30.27
#